data_AF-A0A7K5EGW5-F1
#
_entry.id   AF-A0A7K5EGW5-F1
#
_cell.length_a   1.000
_cell.length_b   1.000
_cell.length_c   1.000
_cell.angle_alpha   90.00
_cell.angle_beta   90.00
_cell.angle_gamma   90.00
#
_symmetry.space_group_name_H-M   'P 1'
#
loop_
_entity.id
_entity.type
_entity.pdbx_description
1 polymer ?
#
loop_
_entity_poly.entity_id
_entity_poly.type
_entity_poly.pdbx_seq_one_letter_code
_entity_poly.pdbx_strand_id
1 'polypeptide(L)' 'GDLLPADGVLIQGNDLKIDESALTGESDHVRKSLDKDPLLLSGTHVMEGSGRMVVTAVGVNSQSGIIFTLL' A
#
# COMPACT_ATOMS: atom_id res chain seq x y z
N GLY A 1 -2.22 -8.18 9.08
CA GLY A 1 -0.77 -8.45 9.08
C GLY A 1 -0.05 -7.15 9.33
N ASP A 2 1.00 -6.88 8.56
CA ASP A 2 1.85 -5.70 8.77
C ASP A 2 1.25 -4.43 8.15
N LEU A 3 1.48 -3.29 8.79
CA LEU A 3 1.11 -1.97 8.26
C LEU A 3 2.21 -1.47 7.34
N LEU A 4 1.84 -0.93 6.17
CA LEU A 4 2.81 -0.29 5.29
C LEU A 4 3.23 1.07 5.85
N PRO A 5 4.53 1.29 6.15
CA PRO A 5 5.00 2.54 6.74
C PRO A 5 5.24 3.64 5.71
N ALA A 6 5.26 3.31 4.42
CA ALA A 6 5.65 4.21 3.33
C ALA A 6 4.97 3.80 2.02
N ASP A 7 4.90 4.75 1.08
CA ASP A 7 4.46 4.47 -0.27
C ASP A 7 5.60 3.86 -1.09
N GLY A 8 5.25 3.06 -2.09
CA GLY A 8 6.22 2.58 -3.06
C GLY A 8 5.67 1.67 -4.12
N VAL A 9 6.61 1.11 -4.87
CA VAL A 9 6.35 0.25 -6.03
C VAL A 9 6.85 -1.15 -5.74
N LEU A 10 5.98 -2.14 -5.91
CA LEU A 10 6.30 -3.55 -5.82
C LEU A 10 7.34 -3.92 -6.88
N ILE A 11 8.44 -4.54 -6.46
CA ILE A 11 9.48 -5.08 -7.34
C ILE A 11 9.53 -6.60 -7.32
N GLN A 12 8.93 -7.23 -6.31
CA GLN A 12 8.79 -8.66 -6.19
C GLN A 12 7.59 -8.95 -5.27
N GLY A 13 6.70 -9.85 -5.65
CA GLY A 13 5.54 -10.21 -4.81
C GLY A 13 5.12 -11.66 -5.00
N ASN A 14 4.58 -12.27 -3.96
CA ASN A 14 4.00 -13.61 -3.96
C ASN A 14 2.64 -13.57 -3.25
N ASP A 15 1.57 -13.68 -4.06
CA ASP A 15 0.16 -13.61 -3.64
C ASP A 15 -0.16 -12.46 -2.66
N LEU A 16 0.46 -11.29 -2.90
CA LEU A 16 0.32 -10.13 -2.03
C LEU A 16 -1.10 -9.57 -2.11
N LYS A 17 -1.78 -9.56 -0.96
CA LYS A 17 -3.12 -8.96 -0.79
C LYS A 17 -3.06 -7.90 0.29
N ILE A 18 -3.62 -6.75 -0.04
CA ILE A 18 -3.62 -5.58 0.83
C ILE A 18 -5.06 -5.13 1.05
N ASP A 19 -5.34 -4.72 2.28
CA ASP A 19 -6.56 -4.02 2.66
C ASP A 19 -6.35 -2.51 2.47
N GLU A 20 -7.08 -1.94 1.51
CA GLU A 20 -7.06 -0.52 1.17
C GLU A 20 -8.25 0.26 1.76
N SER A 21 -9.03 -0.36 2.65
CA SER A 21 -10.20 0.27 3.27
C SER A 21 -9.87 1.57 4.01
N ALA A 22 -8.65 1.70 4.52
CA ALA A 22 -8.15 2.92 5.16
C ALA A 22 -8.09 4.13 4.20
N LEU A 23 -7.95 3.89 2.90
CA LEU A 23 -7.87 4.93 1.86
C LEU A 23 -9.16 5.06 1.06
N THR A 24 -9.77 3.94 0.66
CA THR A 24 -10.94 3.93 -0.25
C THR A 24 -12.27 3.91 0.51
N GLY A 25 -12.27 3.44 1.76
CA GLY A 25 -13.49 3.13 2.50
C GLY A 25 -14.18 1.83 2.07
N GLU A 26 -13.61 1.11 1.11
CA GLU A 26 -14.13 -0.17 0.61
C GLU A 26 -13.32 -1.32 1.22
N SER A 27 -14.00 -2.29 1.84
CA SER A 27 -13.37 -3.42 2.56
C SER A 27 -12.88 -4.57 1.66
N ASP A 28 -12.64 -4.28 0.38
CA ASP A 28 -12.22 -5.30 -0.57
C ASP A 28 -10.69 -5.50 -0.54
N HIS A 29 -10.29 -6.78 -0.55
CA HIS A 29 -8.89 -7.16 -0.56
C HIS A 29 -8.34 -6.99 -1.98
N VAL A 30 -7.39 -6.07 -2.13
CA VAL A 30 -6.78 -5.78 -3.43
C VAL A 30 -5.55 -6.65 -3.64
N ARG A 31 -5.54 -7.42 -4.74
CA ARG A 31 -4.39 -8.22 -5.16
C ARG A 31 -3.38 -7.32 -5.86
N LYS A 32 -2.16 -7.28 -5.32
CA LYS A 32 -1.05 -6.51 -5.88
C LYS A 32 -0.16 -7.41 -6.74
N SER A 33 0.15 -6.96 -7.95
CA SER A 33 1.03 -7.66 -8.87
C SER A 33 1.82 -6.67 -9.72
N LEU A 34 2.99 -7.12 -10.19
CA LEU A 34 3.89 -6.31 -11.03
C LEU A 34 3.20 -5.84 -12.32
N ASP A 35 2.30 -6.64 -12.88
CA ASP A 35 1.69 -6.40 -14.19
C ASP A 35 0.42 -5.55 -14.16
N LYS A 36 -0.27 -5.50 -13.00
CA LYS A 36 -1.63 -4.96 -12.91
C LYS A 36 -1.75 -3.80 -11.94
N ASP A 37 -1.20 -3.97 -10.75
CA ASP A 37 -1.24 -2.95 -9.70
C ASP A 37 -0.03 -3.11 -8.77
N PRO A 38 1.11 -2.51 -9.14
CA PRO A 38 2.33 -2.59 -8.37
C PRO A 38 2.39 -1.52 -7.27
N LEU A 39 1.37 -0.66 -7.11
CA LEU A 39 1.42 0.44 -6.15
C LEU A 39 1.04 -0.03 -4.75
N LEU A 40 1.85 0.39 -3.79
CA LEU A 40 1.73 0.08 -2.38
C LEU A 40 1.66 1.39 -1.62
N LEU A 41 0.58 1.60 -0.89
CA LEU A 41 0.28 2.86 -0.22
C LEU A 41 0.49 2.73 1.29
N SER A 42 1.07 3.75 1.91
CA SER A 42 1.21 3.83 3.36
C SER A 42 -0.17 3.77 4.03
N GLY A 43 -0.21 3.30 5.28
CA GLY A 43 -1.48 3.22 6.02
C GLY A 43 -2.42 2.09 5.59
N THR A 44 -2.06 1.32 4.56
CA THR A 44 -2.76 0.08 4.18
C THR A 44 -2.18 -1.13 4.90
N HIS A 45 -2.97 -2.19 5.04
CA HIS A 45 -2.56 -3.40 5.78
C HIS A 45 -2.30 -4.58 4.85
N VAL A 46 -1.16 -5.26 5.04
CA VAL A 46 -0.92 -6.56 4.41
C VAL A 46 -1.80 -7.61 5.07
N MET A 47 -2.63 -8.25 4.27
CA MET A 47 -3.54 -9.31 4.69
C MET A 47 -2.97 -10.69 4.43
N GLU A 48 -2.34 -10.87 3.27
CA GLU A 48 -1.76 -12.15 2.85
C GLU A 48 -0.58 -11.93 1.91
N GLY A 49 0.30 -12.94 1.84
CA GLY A 49 1.41 -12.96 0.92
C GLY A 49 2.64 -12.23 1.43
N SER A 50 3.59 -12.02 0.53
CA SER A 50 4.83 -11.30 0.84
C SER A 50 5.34 -10.59 -0.40
N GLY A 51 6.14 -9.56 -0.20
CA GLY A 51 6.74 -8.83 -1.31
C GLY A 51 7.88 -7.94 -0.88
N ARG A 52 8.55 -7.37 -1.88
CA ARG A 52 9.55 -6.32 -1.75
C ARG A 52 9.13 -5.15 -2.60
N MET A 53 9.34 -3.97 -2.05
CA MET A 53 8.98 -2.71 -2.69
C MET A 53 10.15 -1.73 -2.63
N VAL A 54 10.18 -0.82 -3.60
CA VAL A 54 11.04 0.36 -3.59
C VAL A 54 10.21 1.51 -3.05
N VAL A 55 10.69 2.12 -1.97
CA VAL A 55 10.04 3.28 -1.35
C VAL A 55 10.09 4.49 -2.29
N THR A 56 8.95 5.12 -2.53
CA THR A 56 8.84 6.34 -3.36
C THR A 56 8.58 7.57 -2.51
N ALA A 57 7.79 7.46 -1.44
CA ALA A 57 7.47 8.58 -0.57
C ALA A 57 7.27 8.16 0.89
N VAL A 58 7.57 9.08 1.81
CA VAL A 58 7.50 8.88 3.27
C VAL A 58 6.92 10.11 3.97
N GLY A 59 6.35 9.91 5.15
CA GLY A 59 5.85 10.99 6.01
C GLY A 59 4.80 11.85 5.30
N VAL A 60 4.91 13.17 5.43
CA VAL A 60 3.95 14.14 4.83
C VAL A 60 3.89 14.09 3.31
N ASN A 61 4.89 13.48 2.65
CA ASN A 61 4.93 13.34 1.20
C ASN A 61 4.25 12.05 0.70
N SER A 62 3.90 11.12 1.60
CA SER A 62 3.11 9.95 1.26
C SER A 62 1.65 10.33 0.96
N GLN A 63 0.92 9.49 0.23
CA GLN A 63 -0.51 9.67 -0.04
C GLN A 63 -1.29 9.85 1.25
N SER A 64 -1.05 9.01 2.25
CA SER A 64 -1.68 9.15 3.56
C SER A 64 -1.30 10.46 4.24
N GLY A 65 -0.03 10.87 4.15
CA GLY A 65 0.46 12.13 4.71
C GLY A 65 -0.17 13.37 4.07
N ILE A 66 -0.34 13.35 2.75
CA ILE A 66 -1.01 14.42 2.00
C ILE A 66 -2.48 14.51 2.40
N ILE A 67 -3.20 13.37 2.42
CA ILE A 67 -4.61 13.32 2.83
C ILE A 67 -4.76 13.86 4.26
N PHE A 68 -3.89 13.42 5.18
CA PHE A 68 -3.93 13.88 6.57
C PHE A 68 -3.61 15.37 6.73
N THR A 69 -2.80 15.95 5.84
CA THR A 69 -2.49 17.39 5.86
C THR A 69 -3.65 18.25 5.33
N LEU A 70 -4.54 17.67 4.51
CA LEU A 70 -5.71 18.34 3.96
C LEU A 70 -6.94 18.30 4.89
N LEU A 71 -6.87 17.50 5.96
CA LEU A 71 -7.88 17.38 7.02
C LEU A 71 -7.54 18.30 8.20
#